data_AF-A0A099S5W2-F1
#
_entry.id   AF-A0A099S5W2-F1
#
_cell.length_a   1.000
_cell.length_b   1.000
_cell.length_c   1.000
_cell.angle_alpha   90.00
_cell.angle_beta   90.00
_cell.angle_gamma   90.00
#
_symmetry.space_group_name_H-M   'P 1'
#
loop_
_entity.id
_entity.type
_entity.pdbx_description
1 polymer ?
#
loop_
_entity_poly.entity_id
_entity_poly.type
_entity_poly.pdbx_seq_one_letter_code
_entity_poly.pdbx_strand_id
1 'polypeptide(L)'
;MVMDKVKSCMIGESIFKIGDYTTLAEGWGRYKDKLTIEEGMNLKIVDIYSIKEEGTLPQFEALVKTNKGNMLKIKVEDLNDVRNTRENHEELNKVGYDFKEGCIYCKGYEEEDGNWRFFNIGVKNIEEQNA
;
A
#
# COMPACT_ATOMS: atom_id res chain seq x y z
N MET A 1 -18.40 3.98 -5.66
CA MET A 1 -16.93 4.05 -5.57
C MET A 1 -16.58 5.30 -4.79
N VAL A 2 -15.97 5.14 -3.62
CA VAL A 2 -15.47 6.24 -2.78
C VAL A 2 -13.95 6.20 -2.84
N MET A 3 -13.31 7.36 -2.98
CA MET A 3 -11.86 7.48 -3.01
C MET A 3 -11.42 8.46 -1.93
N ASP A 4 -10.78 7.94 -0.89
CA ASP A 4 -10.31 8.71 0.25
C ASP A 4 -8.79 8.80 0.23
N LYS A 5 -8.23 9.94 0.64
CA LYS A 5 -6.78 10.02 0.91
C LYS A 5 -6.47 9.30 2.21
N VAL A 6 -5.38 8.56 2.23
CA VAL A 6 -4.87 7.86 3.42
C VAL A 6 -3.40 8.18 3.61
N LYS A 7 -2.94 8.14 4.87
CA LYS A 7 -1.54 8.46 5.21
C LYS A 7 -0.58 7.32 4.84
N SER A 8 -1.06 6.11 5.05
CA SER A 8 -0.31 4.87 4.91
C SER A 8 -1.26 3.75 4.51
N CYS A 9 -0.73 2.73 3.83
CA CYS A 9 -1.46 1.48 3.58
C CYS A 9 -0.54 0.28 3.70
N MET A 10 -1.12 -0.91 3.78
CA MET A 10 -0.39 -2.17 3.78
C MET A 10 -1.04 -3.21 2.87
N ILE A 11 -0.21 -4.08 2.29
CA ILE A 11 -0.60 -5.25 1.52
C ILE A 11 0.30 -6.41 1.94
N GLY A 12 -0.28 -7.46 2.50
CA GLY A 12 0.51 -8.49 3.19
C GLY A 12 1.33 -7.82 4.31
N GLU A 13 2.60 -8.18 4.43
CA GLU A 13 3.50 -7.57 5.41
C GLU A 13 4.21 -6.31 4.89
N SER A 14 3.90 -5.87 3.66
CA SER A 14 4.49 -4.65 3.10
C SER A 14 3.66 -3.45 3.51
N ILE A 15 4.33 -2.42 4.03
CA ILE A 15 3.71 -1.14 4.38
C ILE A 15 4.15 -0.09 3.36
N PHE A 16 3.35 0.93 3.12
CA PHE A 16 3.66 2.02 2.21
C PHE A 16 3.16 3.33 2.81
N LYS A 17 4.04 4.31 2.93
CA LYS A 17 3.75 5.61 3.55
C LYS A 17 4.05 6.75 2.59
N ILE A 18 3.35 7.85 2.77
CA ILE A 18 3.71 9.10 2.07
C ILE A 18 5.15 9.47 2.43
N GLY A 19 5.97 9.72 1.40
CA GLY A 19 7.38 10.04 1.52
C GLY A 19 8.32 8.85 1.32
N ASP A 20 7.82 7.61 1.38
CA ASP A 20 8.62 6.41 1.13
C ASP A 20 9.13 6.38 -0.31
N TYR A 21 10.29 5.75 -0.49
CA TYR A 21 10.81 5.36 -1.80
C TYR A 21 10.44 3.92 -2.09
N THR A 22 10.13 3.64 -3.34
CA THR A 22 9.68 2.34 -3.84
C THR A 22 10.16 2.15 -5.29
N THR A 23 9.96 0.94 -5.80
CA THR A 23 10.23 0.59 -7.20
C THR A 23 9.01 -0.12 -7.79
N LEU A 24 8.90 -0.17 -9.11
CA LEU A 24 7.94 -1.08 -9.76
C LEU A 24 8.38 -2.54 -9.52
N ALA A 25 7.44 -3.38 -9.07
CA ALA A 25 7.62 -4.82 -8.89
C ALA A 25 7.16 -5.58 -10.15
N GLU A 26 5.85 -5.86 -10.24
CA GLU A 26 5.26 -6.72 -11.28
C GLU A 26 4.42 -5.93 -12.31
N GLY A 27 4.46 -4.59 -12.24
CA GLY A 27 3.63 -3.71 -13.06
C GLY A 27 4.25 -3.21 -14.37
N TRP A 28 5.53 -3.48 -14.66
CA TRP A 28 6.26 -2.81 -15.75
C TRP A 28 5.51 -2.81 -17.09
N GLY A 29 4.93 -3.95 -17.48
CA GLY A 29 4.17 -4.07 -18.73
C GLY A 29 2.98 -3.11 -18.84
N ARG A 30 2.37 -2.71 -17.72
CA ARG A 30 1.24 -1.76 -17.66
C ARG A 30 1.68 -0.30 -17.74
N TYR A 31 2.92 0.01 -17.35
CA TYR A 31 3.42 1.39 -17.25
C TYR A 31 4.54 1.72 -18.25
N LYS A 32 4.94 0.78 -19.11
CA LYS A 32 6.04 0.94 -20.09
C LYS A 32 5.89 2.13 -21.05
N ASP A 33 4.67 2.59 -21.32
CA ASP A 33 4.39 3.73 -22.20
C ASP A 33 4.38 5.07 -21.44
N LYS A 34 4.49 5.02 -20.10
CA LYS A 34 4.43 6.18 -19.18
C LYS A 34 5.73 6.39 -18.41
N LEU A 35 6.52 5.34 -18.24
CA LEU A 35 7.76 5.32 -17.48
C LEU A 35 8.85 4.65 -18.29
N THR A 36 10.09 5.10 -18.09
CA THR A 36 11.27 4.30 -18.43
C THR A 36 11.61 3.32 -17.31
N ILE A 37 12.43 2.30 -17.61
CA ILE A 37 12.90 1.35 -16.59
C ILE A 37 13.62 2.09 -15.46
N GLU A 38 14.47 3.06 -15.82
CA GLU A 38 15.21 3.90 -14.88
C GLU A 38 14.27 4.66 -13.93
N GLU A 39 13.20 5.26 -14.46
CA GLU A 39 12.21 5.95 -13.62
C GLU A 39 11.45 4.98 -12.72
N GLY A 40 11.15 3.76 -13.20
CA GLY A 40 10.49 2.71 -12.43
C GLY A 40 11.32 2.16 -11.26
N MET A 41 12.64 2.38 -11.26
CA MET A 41 13.55 1.95 -10.17
C MET A 41 13.68 2.99 -9.05
N ASN A 42 13.13 4.19 -9.20
CA ASN A 42 13.19 5.22 -8.18
C ASN A 42 11.92 6.08 -8.18
N LEU A 43 10.96 5.64 -7.39
CA LEU A 43 9.66 6.26 -7.24
C LEU A 43 9.49 6.73 -5.81
N LYS A 44 9.13 8.01 -5.62
CA LYS A 44 8.77 8.55 -4.31
C LYS A 44 7.26 8.65 -4.17
N ILE A 45 6.68 8.07 -3.14
CA ILE A 45 5.25 8.19 -2.85
C ILE A 45 4.95 9.60 -2.34
N VAL A 46 3.99 10.29 -2.96
CA VAL A 46 3.59 11.65 -2.54
C VAL A 46 2.18 11.71 -1.95
N ASP A 47 1.31 10.78 -2.34
CA ASP A 47 -0.06 10.64 -1.83
C ASP A 47 -0.47 9.17 -2.01
N ILE A 48 -1.37 8.70 -1.15
CA ILE A 48 -1.99 7.37 -1.24
C ILE A 48 -3.51 7.54 -1.17
N TYR A 49 -4.22 6.76 -1.97
CA TYR A 49 -5.67 6.77 -2.06
C TYR A 49 -6.21 5.36 -1.77
N SER A 50 -7.18 5.28 -0.86
CA SER A 50 -8.00 4.08 -0.67
C SER A 50 -9.25 4.18 -1.54
N ILE A 51 -9.46 3.16 -2.36
CA ILE A 51 -10.61 3.02 -3.23
C ILE A 51 -11.52 1.93 -2.65
N LYS A 52 -12.73 2.33 -2.26
CA LYS A 52 -13.73 1.46 -1.65
C LYS A 52 -14.90 1.26 -2.62
N GLU A 53 -15.15 0.00 -2.95
CA GLU A 53 -16.36 -0.44 -3.64
C GLU A 53 -17.13 -1.40 -2.73
N GLU A 54 -18.46 -1.26 -2.73
CA GLU A 54 -19.34 -2.02 -1.84
C GLU A 54 -19.15 -3.53 -2.05
N GLY A 55 -18.96 -4.27 -0.94
CA GLY A 55 -18.76 -5.72 -0.97
C GLY A 55 -17.38 -6.16 -1.45
N THR A 56 -16.41 -5.25 -1.60
CA THR A 56 -15.03 -5.58 -2.00
C THR A 56 -14.00 -5.09 -0.98
N LEU A 57 -12.84 -5.73 -0.98
CA LEU A 57 -11.69 -5.26 -0.23
C LEU A 57 -11.16 -3.94 -0.80
N PRO A 58 -10.59 -3.06 0.05
CA PRO A 58 -10.01 -1.81 -0.44
C PRO A 58 -8.91 -2.08 -1.47
N GLN A 59 -8.91 -1.25 -2.51
CA GLN A 59 -7.79 -1.11 -3.44
C GLN A 59 -7.00 0.14 -3.08
N PHE A 60 -5.72 0.17 -3.42
CA PHE A 60 -4.86 1.30 -3.12
C PHE A 60 -4.15 1.80 -4.37
N GLU A 61 -4.15 3.12 -4.55
CA GLU A 61 -3.34 3.79 -5.55
C GLU A 61 -2.38 4.77 -4.89
N ALA A 62 -1.11 4.70 -5.28
CA ALA A 62 -0.11 5.68 -4.90
C ALA A 62 0.10 6.67 -6.05
N LEU A 63 0.05 7.97 -5.76
CA LEU A 63 0.64 8.97 -6.64
C LEU A 63 2.13 9.00 -6.33
N VAL A 64 2.96 8.75 -7.35
CA VAL A 64 4.41 8.70 -7.21
C VAL A 64 5.07 9.76 -8.07
N LYS A 65 6.23 10.23 -7.60
CA LYS A 65 7.14 11.14 -8.30
C LYS A 65 8.38 10.37 -8.75
N THR A 66 8.72 10.46 -10.03
CA THR A 66 9.96 9.88 -10.58
C THR A 66 11.17 10.77 -10.26
N ASN A 67 12.37 10.21 -10.41
CA ASN A 67 13.62 10.97 -10.32
C ASN A 67 13.74 12.10 -11.37
N LYS A 68 12.95 12.05 -12.45
CA LYS A 68 12.86 13.11 -13.48
C LYS A 68 11.74 14.12 -13.22
N GLY A 69 11.01 13.96 -12.12
CA GLY A 69 9.94 14.86 -11.72
C GLY A 69 8.58 14.54 -12.33
N ASN A 70 8.46 13.45 -13.10
CA ASN A 70 7.16 13.00 -13.62
C ASN A 70 6.28 12.48 -12.49
N MET A 71 4.98 12.67 -12.62
CA MET A 71 3.99 12.25 -11.64
C MET A 71 3.03 11.25 -12.28
N LEU A 72 2.77 10.13 -11.61
CA LEU A 72 1.81 9.15 -12.09
C LEU A 72 1.16 8.39 -10.94
N LYS A 73 -0.07 7.93 -11.17
CA LYS A 73 -0.75 7.00 -10.27
C LYS A 73 -0.39 5.56 -10.64
N ILE A 74 -0.03 4.78 -9.62
CA ILE A 74 0.33 3.37 -9.72
C ILE A 74 -0.46 2.62 -8.65
N LYS A 75 -0.96 1.43 -8.98
CA LYS A 75 -1.58 0.54 -7.99
C LYS A 75 -0.52 0.11 -6.97
N VAL A 76 -0.83 0.14 -5.68
CA VAL A 76 0.16 -0.24 -4.66
C VAL A 76 0.57 -1.70 -4.80
N GLU A 77 -0.30 -2.57 -5.31
CA GLU A 77 0.01 -3.96 -5.67
C GLU A 77 1.12 -4.10 -6.74
N ASP A 78 1.36 -3.06 -7.54
CA ASP A 78 2.41 -3.05 -8.57
C ASP A 78 3.74 -2.48 -8.04
N LEU A 79 3.78 -2.03 -6.78
CA LEU A 79 4.94 -1.45 -6.14
C LEU A 79 5.68 -2.48 -5.28
N ASN A 80 6.99 -2.32 -5.17
CA ASN A 80 7.84 -3.10 -4.28
C ASN A 80 8.12 -2.31 -2.99
N ASP A 81 7.89 -2.92 -1.85
CA ASP A 81 8.43 -2.38 -0.61
C ASP A 81 9.93 -2.68 -0.57
N VAL A 82 10.74 -1.62 -0.43
CA VAL A 82 12.21 -1.73 -0.44
C VAL A 82 12.77 -2.02 0.96
N ARG A 83 11.93 -1.96 1.99
CA ARG A 83 12.28 -2.42 3.34
C ARG A 83 12.45 -3.93 3.36
N ASN A 84 13.29 -4.41 4.28
CA ASN A 84 13.34 -5.83 4.57
C ASN A 84 12.22 -6.25 5.54
N THR A 85 11.99 -7.55 5.66
CA THR A 85 10.94 -8.15 6.52
C THR A 85 11.02 -7.67 7.97
N ARG A 86 12.24 -7.49 8.53
CA ARG A 86 12.41 -7.06 9.92
C ARG A 86 11.93 -5.62 10.12
N GLU A 87 12.31 -4.71 9.21
CA GLU A 87 11.88 -3.31 9.25
C GLU A 87 10.35 -3.21 9.11
N ASN A 88 9.77 -4.00 8.20
CA ASN A 88 8.33 -4.07 8.04
C ASN A 88 7.62 -4.59 9.29
N HIS A 89 8.16 -5.63 9.93
CA HIS A 89 7.61 -6.13 11.19
C HIS A 89 7.68 -5.06 12.30
N GLU A 90 8.79 -4.33 12.40
CA GLU A 90 8.93 -3.22 13.36
C GLU A 90 7.88 -2.13 13.12
N GLU A 91 7.60 -1.77 11.86
CA GLU A 91 6.56 -0.78 11.53
C GLU A 91 5.14 -1.30 11.79
N LEU A 92 4.85 -2.55 11.44
CA LEU A 92 3.55 -3.19 11.63
C LEU A 92 3.23 -3.41 13.12
N ASN A 93 4.22 -3.73 13.95
CA ASN A 93 4.05 -3.80 15.41
C ASN A 93 3.66 -2.45 16.01
N LYS A 94 4.20 -1.33 15.49
CA LYS A 94 3.87 0.02 15.98
C LYS A 94 2.41 0.39 15.73
N VAL A 95 1.81 -0.17 14.69
CA VAL A 95 0.42 0.10 14.28
C VAL A 95 -0.56 -0.96 14.78
N GLY A 96 -0.09 -1.89 15.63
CA GLY A 96 -0.95 -2.88 16.27
C GLY A 96 -1.33 -4.09 15.40
N TYR A 97 -0.60 -4.34 14.32
CA TYR A 97 -0.86 -5.53 13.49
C TYR A 97 -0.53 -6.82 14.24
N ASP A 98 -1.51 -7.74 14.33
CA ASP A 98 -1.32 -9.05 14.94
C ASP A 98 -0.80 -10.06 13.91
N PHE A 99 0.46 -10.49 14.05
CA PHE A 99 1.08 -11.49 13.19
C PHE A 99 0.58 -12.92 13.42
N LYS A 100 -0.10 -13.21 14.53
CA LYS A 100 -0.65 -14.54 14.82
C LYS A 100 -2.00 -14.74 14.14
N GLU A 101 -2.84 -13.71 14.14
CA GLU A 101 -4.15 -13.72 13.48
C GLU A 101 -4.10 -13.20 12.04
N GLY A 102 -3.07 -12.40 11.73
CA GLY A 102 -2.81 -11.83 10.43
C GLY A 102 -2.60 -12.90 9.36
N CYS A 103 -3.41 -12.84 8.31
CA CYS A 103 -3.33 -13.76 7.18
C CYS A 103 -2.33 -13.28 6.12
N ILE A 104 -1.80 -14.21 5.32
CA ILE A 104 -0.92 -13.94 4.16
C ILE A 104 -1.52 -12.87 3.23
N TYR A 105 -2.85 -12.81 3.16
CA TYR A 105 -3.61 -11.84 2.39
C TYR A 105 -4.26 -10.83 3.34
N CYS A 106 -3.49 -9.97 3.99
CA CYS A 106 -4.04 -8.85 4.75
C CYS A 106 -3.93 -7.54 3.93
N LYS A 107 -4.89 -6.65 4.12
CA LYS A 107 -4.81 -5.26 3.65
C LYS A 107 -5.11 -4.35 4.83
N GLY A 108 -4.62 -3.12 4.79
CA GLY A 108 -4.95 -2.15 5.80
C GLY A 108 -4.56 -0.74 5.40
N TYR A 109 -5.10 0.25 6.10
CA TYR A 109 -4.73 1.64 5.89
C TYR A 109 -4.89 2.46 7.16
N GLU A 110 -4.12 3.55 7.19
CA GLU A 110 -4.17 4.57 8.24
C GLU A 110 -5.14 5.69 7.83
N GLU A 111 -6.16 5.91 8.65
CA GLU A 111 -7.13 6.98 8.50
C GLU A 111 -6.51 8.35 8.78
N GLU A 112 -7.23 9.43 8.47
CA GLU A 112 -6.73 10.79 8.70
C GLU A 112 -6.43 11.09 10.18
N ASP A 113 -7.15 10.45 11.10
CA ASP A 113 -6.95 10.58 12.54
C ASP A 113 -5.75 9.75 13.08
N GLY A 114 -5.14 8.91 12.25
CA GLY A 114 -4.00 8.06 12.60
C GLY A 114 -4.38 6.64 13.04
N ASN A 115 -5.68 6.30 13.08
CA ASN A 115 -6.13 4.95 13.41
C ASN A 115 -5.94 4.01 12.21
N TRP A 116 -5.59 2.76 12.48
CA TRP A 116 -5.41 1.75 11.45
C TRP A 116 -6.64 0.85 11.35
N ARG A 117 -7.07 0.59 10.11
CA ARG A 117 -8.07 -0.43 9.80
C ARG A 117 -7.42 -1.58 9.07
N PHE A 118 -7.66 -2.80 9.56
CA PHE A 118 -7.12 -4.03 9.00
C PHE A 118 -8.23 -4.92 8.43
N PHE A 119 -7.90 -5.58 7.32
CA PHE A 119 -8.77 -6.49 6.58
C PHE A 119 -8.03 -7.80 6.37
N ASN A 120 -8.43 -8.84 7.10
CA ASN A 120 -7.86 -10.18 6.98
C ASN A 120 -8.63 -11.00 5.93
N ILE A 121 -7.97 -11.39 4.85
CA ILE A 121 -8.59 -12.17 3.77
C ILE A 121 -8.27 -13.66 4.02
N GLY A 122 -9.31 -14.48 4.14
CA GLY A 122 -9.17 -15.93 4.36
C GLY A 122 -9.52 -16.41 5.77
N VAL A 123 -9.80 -15.49 6.71
CA VAL A 123 -10.51 -15.83 7.94
C VAL A 123 -12.00 -15.89 7.61
N LYS A 124 -12.73 -16.88 8.13
CA LYS A 124 -14.09 -17.25 7.69
C LYS A 124 -15.15 -16.13 7.78
N ASN A 125 -14.86 -14.98 8.38
CA ASN A 125 -15.69 -13.79 8.35
C ASN A 125 -14.82 -12.58 7.95
N ILE A 126 -15.27 -11.78 6.99
CA ILE A 126 -14.80 -10.40 6.83
C ILE A 126 -15.43 -9.63 8.02
N GLU A 127 -14.80 -9.71 9.18
CA GLU A 127 -15.11 -8.82 10.29
C GLU A 127 -14.10 -7.67 10.22
N GLU A 128 -14.59 -6.44 10.05
CA GLU A 128 -13.79 -5.24 10.26
C GLU A 128 -13.33 -5.26 11.73
N GLN A 129 -12.04 -5.50 11.96
CA GLN A 129 -11.47 -5.37 13.29
C GLN A 129 -10.95 -3.95 13.45
N ASN A 130 -11.55 -3.21 14.37
CA ASN A 130 -11.00 -1.94 14.86
C ASN A 130 -9.90 -2.30 15.86
N ALA A 131 -8.66 -1.93 15.57
CA ALA A 131 -7.54 -2.01 16.50
C ALA A 131 -7.49 -0.76 17.39
#